data_AF-A0A849FAI0-F1
#
_entry.id   AF-A0A849FAI0-F1
#
_cell.length_a   1.000
_cell.length_b   1.000
_cell.length_c   1.000
_cell.angle_alpha   90.00
_cell.angle_beta   90.00
_cell.angle_gamma   90.00
#
_symmetry.space_group_name_H-M   'P 1'
#
loop_
_entity.id
_entity.type
_entity.pdbx_description
1 polymer ?
#
loop_
_entity_poly.entity_id
_entity_poly.type
_entity_poly.pdbx_seq_one_letter_code
_entity_poly.pdbx_strand_id
1 'polypeptide(L)'
;MGYNEVYDSWKADPEGFWMDAAKAIDWDKPPSRALFAENAPLYEWFSDGMVNTCWNAVDRHVEAGHGDRTAIIYDSPVTHTKHTISYGELQTRVASLAGALRAKGIEKGDRVIIYMPMVPEALEAMLACARLGAIHSVVFGGFAAHELAVRIDDAKPKAIIAASCGIEPGRVVHYKPLLDGAIEQAAHKPEFCVIFQREQEVAHLEEGRDVDWHAFQYGVEPAECVAVEGNH
;
A
#
# COMPACT_ATOMS: atom_id res chain seq x y z
N MET A 1 -20.41 24.87 -13.62
CA MET A 1 -19.84 24.64 -14.96
C MET A 1 -20.37 23.32 -15.48
N GLY A 2 -20.77 23.28 -16.74
CA GLY A 2 -21.10 22.02 -17.42
C GLY A 2 -19.84 21.26 -17.82
N TYR A 3 -19.97 19.97 -18.15
CA TYR A 3 -18.84 19.15 -18.60
C TYR A 3 -18.07 19.77 -19.78
N ASN A 4 -18.78 20.31 -20.78
CA ASN A 4 -18.16 20.92 -21.96
C ASN A 4 -17.27 22.11 -21.59
N GLU A 5 -17.71 22.95 -20.65
CA GLU A 5 -16.93 24.13 -20.20
C GLU A 5 -15.65 23.71 -19.48
N VAL A 6 -15.71 22.67 -18.63
CA VAL A 6 -14.54 22.10 -17.93
C VAL A 6 -13.57 21.46 -18.91
N TYR A 7 -14.07 20.73 -19.91
CA TYR A 7 -13.22 20.10 -20.91
C TYR A 7 -12.58 21.14 -21.84
N ASP A 8 -13.32 22.20 -22.20
CA ASP A 8 -12.81 23.31 -23.01
C ASP A 8 -11.76 24.13 -22.24
N SER A 9 -11.91 24.31 -20.92
CA SER A 9 -10.90 24.98 -20.11
C SER A 9 -9.59 24.19 -20.03
N TRP A 10 -9.65 22.86 -19.84
CA TRP A 10 -8.47 22.00 -19.89
C TRP A 10 -7.76 22.06 -21.25
N LYS A 11 -8.50 22.00 -22.37
CA LYS A 11 -7.87 22.11 -23.71
C LYS A 11 -7.21 23.46 -23.95
N ALA A 12 -7.81 24.54 -23.45
CA ALA A 12 -7.33 25.90 -23.66
C ALA A 12 -6.07 26.21 -22.83
N ASP A 13 -6.00 25.70 -21.60
CA ASP A 13 -4.85 25.87 -20.70
C ASP A 13 -4.67 24.61 -19.83
N PRO A 14 -4.02 23.55 -20.37
CA PRO A 14 -3.84 22.29 -19.64
C PRO A 14 -3.01 22.48 -18.37
N GLU A 15 -2.03 23.38 -18.42
CA GLU A 15 -1.11 23.63 -17.33
C GLU A 15 -1.83 24.31 -16.17
N GLY A 16 -2.53 25.42 -16.43
CA GLY A 16 -3.32 26.11 -15.42
C GLY A 16 -4.43 25.22 -14.84
N PHE A 17 -5.07 24.41 -15.69
CA PHE A 17 -6.10 23.45 -15.26
C PHE A 17 -5.55 22.44 -14.24
N TRP A 18 -4.43 21.79 -14.56
CA TRP A 18 -3.85 20.77 -13.68
C TRP A 18 -3.19 21.37 -12.43
N MET A 19 -2.59 22.56 -12.55
CA MET A 19 -2.03 23.28 -11.40
C MET A 19 -3.11 23.77 -10.44
N ASP A 20 -4.32 24.10 -10.91
CA ASP A 20 -5.44 24.41 -10.03
C ASP A 20 -5.96 23.17 -9.29
N ALA A 21 -6.09 22.04 -10.00
CA ALA A 21 -6.49 20.77 -9.39
C ALA A 21 -5.48 20.29 -8.34
N ALA A 22 -4.17 20.49 -8.57
CA ALA A 22 -3.11 20.12 -7.64
C ALA A 22 -3.21 20.81 -6.27
N LYS A 23 -3.92 21.95 -6.16
CA LYS A 23 -4.13 22.65 -4.87
C LYS A 23 -4.99 21.87 -3.87
N ALA A 24 -5.71 20.84 -4.33
CA ALA A 24 -6.52 19.96 -3.47
C ALA A 24 -5.69 18.89 -2.73
N ILE A 25 -4.38 18.82 -3.03
CA ILE A 25 -3.42 17.91 -2.41
C ILE A 25 -2.56 18.69 -1.42
N ASP A 26 -2.29 18.07 -0.28
CA ASP A 26 -1.38 18.56 0.73
C ASP A 26 0.03 18.15 0.31
N TRP A 27 0.79 19.11 -0.23
CA TRP A 27 2.17 18.91 -0.63
C TRP A 27 3.12 19.28 0.51
N ASP A 28 4.19 18.51 0.67
CA ASP A 28 5.35 18.94 1.46
C ASP A 28 6.07 20.09 0.75
N LYS A 29 6.22 19.95 -0.58
CA LYS A 29 6.65 21.01 -1.49
C LYS A 29 5.73 21.00 -2.73
N PRO A 30 4.91 22.04 -2.96
CA PRO A 30 4.08 22.11 -4.16
C PRO A 30 4.93 22.08 -5.45
N PRO A 31 4.45 21.41 -6.52
CA PRO A 31 5.14 21.42 -7.81
C PRO A 31 5.15 22.83 -8.41
N SER A 32 6.18 23.16 -9.19
CA SER A 32 6.24 24.47 -9.87
C SER A 32 5.41 24.53 -11.14
N ARG A 33 5.13 23.36 -11.73
CA ARG A 33 4.45 23.19 -13.01
C ARG A 33 3.87 21.77 -13.12
N ALA A 34 2.90 21.54 -14.00
CA ALA A 34 2.23 20.26 -14.11
C ALA A 34 3.01 19.29 -15.00
N LEU A 35 3.27 19.63 -16.27
CA LEU A 35 3.93 18.73 -17.21
C LEU A 35 5.44 18.98 -17.32
N PHE A 36 6.21 17.90 -17.19
CA PHE A 36 7.65 17.83 -17.48
C PHE A 36 7.84 16.98 -18.75
N ALA A 37 8.22 17.64 -19.84
CA ALA A 37 8.28 17.04 -21.18
C ALA A 37 9.71 16.96 -21.74
N GLU A 38 10.73 17.20 -20.91
CA GLU A 38 12.14 17.20 -21.29
C GLU A 38 12.59 15.85 -21.88
N ASN A 39 11.96 14.75 -21.42
CA ASN A 39 12.26 13.37 -21.84
C ASN A 39 11.20 12.78 -22.79
N ALA A 40 10.40 13.62 -23.47
CA ALA A 40 9.35 13.14 -24.38
C ALA A 40 9.88 12.08 -25.39
N PRO A 41 9.14 10.98 -25.63
CA PRO A 41 7.74 10.74 -25.27
C PRO A 41 7.51 10.16 -23.85
N LEU A 42 8.55 10.11 -23.01
CA LEU A 42 8.43 9.75 -21.59
C LEU A 42 8.08 11.01 -20.80
N TYR A 43 6.79 11.28 -20.65
CA TYR A 43 6.28 12.43 -19.91
C TYR A 43 6.25 12.16 -18.40
N GLU A 44 6.53 13.19 -17.62
CA GLU A 44 6.44 13.17 -16.17
C GLU A 44 5.51 14.29 -15.69
N TRP A 45 4.84 14.08 -14.56
CA TRP A 45 3.89 15.04 -14.00
C TRP A 45 4.32 15.42 -12.59
N PHE A 46 4.30 16.73 -12.27
CA PHE A 46 4.58 17.26 -10.93
C PHE A 46 5.92 16.79 -10.33
N SER A 47 6.91 16.48 -11.18
CA SER A 47 8.15 15.78 -10.80
C SER A 47 9.02 16.53 -9.78
N ASP A 48 8.85 17.85 -9.66
CA ASP A 48 9.59 18.68 -8.71
C ASP A 48 8.84 18.94 -7.38
N GLY A 49 7.60 18.43 -7.28
CA GLY A 49 6.82 18.44 -6.06
C GLY A 49 7.25 17.32 -5.10
N MET A 50 7.03 17.53 -3.81
CA MET A 50 7.24 16.53 -2.76
C MET A 50 5.92 16.26 -2.06
N VAL A 51 5.57 14.98 -1.89
CA VAL A 51 4.28 14.56 -1.35
C VAL A 51 4.42 13.24 -0.58
N ASN A 52 3.44 12.94 0.26
CA ASN A 52 3.24 11.58 0.76
C ASN A 52 1.78 11.15 0.54
N THR A 53 1.58 9.99 -0.08
CA THR A 53 0.25 9.45 -0.37
C THR A 53 -0.51 9.06 0.90
N CYS A 54 0.15 8.44 1.87
CA CYS A 54 -0.48 8.08 3.15
C CYS A 54 -0.97 9.34 3.89
N TRP A 55 -0.17 10.40 3.92
CA TRP A 55 -0.57 11.68 4.52
C TRP A 55 -1.89 12.19 3.93
N ASN A 56 -1.96 12.25 2.60
CA ASN A 56 -3.15 12.74 1.90
C ASN A 56 -4.36 11.81 2.02
N ALA A 57 -4.13 10.51 2.21
CA ALA A 57 -5.18 9.50 2.34
C ALA A 57 -5.67 9.31 3.78
N VAL A 58 -4.87 9.66 4.79
CA VAL A 58 -5.14 9.37 6.20
C VAL A 58 -4.88 10.57 7.10
N ASP A 59 -3.62 10.96 7.28
CA ASP A 59 -3.19 11.89 8.33
C ASP A 59 -3.89 13.26 8.23
N ARG A 60 -4.00 13.85 7.03
CA ARG A 60 -4.64 15.15 6.86
C ARG A 60 -6.11 15.17 7.30
N HIS A 61 -6.79 14.03 7.23
CA HIS A 61 -8.17 13.91 7.68
C HIS A 61 -8.25 13.90 9.20
N VAL A 62 -7.29 13.25 9.88
CA VAL A 62 -7.19 13.29 11.35
C VAL A 62 -6.85 14.70 11.81
N GLU A 63 -5.84 15.33 11.22
CA GLU A 63 -5.42 16.72 11.52
C GLU A 63 -6.56 17.74 11.30
N ALA A 64 -7.42 17.51 10.30
CA ALA A 64 -8.62 18.32 10.07
C ALA A 64 -9.76 18.07 11.08
N GLY A 65 -9.53 17.29 12.15
CA GLY A 65 -10.52 16.97 13.17
C GLY A 65 -11.55 15.93 12.71
N HIS A 66 -11.20 15.06 11.76
CA HIS A 66 -12.07 13.99 11.27
C HIS A 66 -11.60 12.58 11.68
N GLY A 67 -10.82 12.47 12.76
CA GLY A 67 -10.32 11.19 13.27
C GLY A 67 -11.42 10.16 13.52
N ASP A 68 -12.56 10.56 14.09
CA ASP A 68 -13.68 9.67 14.39
C ASP A 68 -14.52 9.29 13.17
N ARG A 69 -14.29 9.91 12.00
CA ARG A 69 -15.02 9.57 10.78
C ARG A 69 -14.60 8.18 10.33
N THR A 70 -15.57 7.34 9.97
CA THR A 70 -15.30 6.03 9.35
C THR A 70 -14.47 6.20 8.07
N ALA A 71 -13.32 5.54 8.01
CA ALA A 71 -12.47 5.44 6.83
C ALA A 71 -12.74 4.15 6.05
N ILE A 72 -12.82 3.02 6.74
CA ILE A 72 -13.04 1.70 6.14
C ILE A 72 -14.29 1.07 6.75
N ILE A 73 -15.13 0.50 5.88
CA ILE A 73 -16.22 -0.40 6.26
C ILE A 73 -15.83 -1.78 5.75
N TYR A 74 -15.54 -2.69 6.67
CA TYR A 74 -15.32 -4.09 6.35
C TYR A 74 -16.64 -4.84 6.47
N ASP A 75 -17.07 -5.44 5.36
CA ASP A 75 -18.24 -6.32 5.29
C ASP A 75 -17.83 -7.59 4.55
N SER A 76 -17.58 -8.66 5.30
CA SER A 76 -17.24 -9.96 4.76
C SER A 76 -18.42 -10.92 4.96
N PRO A 77 -19.25 -11.13 3.92
CA PRO A 77 -20.35 -12.09 4.00
C PRO A 77 -19.85 -13.53 4.17
N VAL A 78 -18.65 -13.84 3.66
CA VAL A 78 -18.05 -15.18 3.70
C VAL A 78 -17.49 -15.57 5.07
N THR A 79 -17.22 -14.58 5.94
CA THR A 79 -16.84 -14.81 7.35
C THR A 79 -17.89 -14.30 8.33
N HIS A 80 -19.02 -13.80 7.84
CA HIS A 80 -20.08 -13.15 8.63
C HIS A 80 -19.54 -12.05 9.57
N THR A 81 -18.52 -11.32 9.12
CA THR A 81 -17.84 -10.31 9.92
C THR A 81 -18.13 -8.93 9.36
N LYS A 82 -18.53 -8.01 10.23
CA LYS A 82 -18.65 -6.59 9.89
C LYS A 82 -18.01 -5.75 10.97
N HIS A 83 -17.20 -4.78 10.57
CA HIS A 83 -16.70 -3.74 11.46
C HIS A 83 -16.29 -2.51 10.66
N THR A 84 -16.04 -1.42 11.37
CA THR A 84 -15.59 -0.16 10.80
C THR A 84 -14.26 0.23 11.42
N ILE A 85 -13.44 0.93 10.65
CA ILE A 85 -12.18 1.53 11.12
C ILE A 85 -12.29 3.03 10.86
N SER A 86 -12.09 3.84 11.91
CA SER A 86 -12.04 5.30 11.81
C SER A 86 -10.72 5.79 11.20
N TYR A 87 -10.64 7.05 10.77
CA TYR A 87 -9.38 7.62 10.29
C TYR A 87 -8.29 7.62 11.37
N GLY A 88 -8.64 7.87 12.64
CA GLY A 88 -7.68 7.83 13.75
C GLY A 88 -7.15 6.43 14.06
N GLU A 89 -8.03 5.42 13.99
CA GLU A 89 -7.63 4.01 14.12
C GLU A 89 -6.75 3.59 12.94
N LEU A 90 -7.12 3.98 11.71
CA LEU A 90 -6.36 3.68 10.50
C LEU A 90 -4.96 4.32 10.55
N GLN A 91 -4.85 5.58 10.98
CA GLN A 91 -3.57 6.27 11.14
C GLN A 91 -2.65 5.51 12.11
N THR A 92 -3.17 5.12 13.27
CA THR A 92 -2.42 4.39 14.28
C THR A 92 -1.92 3.05 13.75
N ARG A 93 -2.80 2.28 13.10
CA ARG A 93 -2.48 0.95 12.55
C ARG A 93 -1.45 1.03 11.43
N VAL A 94 -1.62 1.97 10.50
CA VAL A 94 -0.70 2.19 9.37
C VAL A 94 0.67 2.68 9.86
N ALA A 95 0.71 3.63 10.80
CA ALA A 95 1.96 4.14 11.34
C ALA A 95 2.74 3.07 12.12
N SER A 96 2.04 2.24 12.90
CA SER A 96 2.62 1.08 13.61
C SER A 96 3.22 0.07 12.64
N LEU A 97 2.47 -0.33 11.61
CA LEU A 97 2.94 -1.28 10.60
C LEU A 97 4.16 -0.72 9.84
N ALA A 98 4.11 0.55 9.43
CA ALA A 98 5.22 1.22 8.78
C ALA A 98 6.46 1.31 9.70
N GLY A 99 6.28 1.58 10.99
CA GLY A 99 7.36 1.55 11.98
C GLY A 99 8.05 0.19 12.05
N ALA A 100 7.26 -0.88 12.11
CA ALA A 100 7.75 -2.25 12.14
C ALA A 100 8.47 -2.67 10.85
N LEU A 101 7.95 -2.26 9.68
CA LEU A 101 8.61 -2.47 8.39
C LEU A 101 9.96 -1.72 8.32
N ARG A 102 10.00 -0.47 8.77
CA ARG A 102 11.24 0.32 8.85
C ARG A 102 12.25 -0.32 9.79
N ALA A 103 11.82 -0.79 10.96
CA ALA A 103 12.69 -1.49 11.91
C ALA A 103 13.27 -2.81 11.36
N LYS A 104 12.59 -3.42 10.37
CA LYS A 104 13.06 -4.57 9.60
C LYS A 104 13.84 -4.20 8.33
N GLY A 105 14.17 -2.92 8.14
CA GLY A 105 15.06 -2.45 7.07
C GLY A 105 14.38 -2.07 5.76
N ILE A 106 13.05 -1.88 5.74
CA ILE A 106 12.37 -1.28 4.58
C ILE A 106 12.67 0.22 4.52
N GLU A 107 13.14 0.66 3.36
CA GLU A 107 13.50 2.04 3.04
C GLU A 107 12.75 2.55 1.81
N LYS A 108 12.87 3.85 1.52
CA LYS A 108 12.32 4.46 0.31
C LYS A 108 12.86 3.75 -0.94
N GLY A 109 11.96 3.37 -1.86
CA GLY A 109 12.30 2.70 -3.11
C GLY A 109 12.46 1.18 -3.01
N ASP A 110 12.45 0.60 -1.79
CA ASP A 110 12.34 -0.85 -1.66
C ASP A 110 10.99 -1.34 -2.16
N ARG A 111 10.98 -2.49 -2.82
CA ARG A 111 9.74 -3.13 -3.27
C ARG A 111 9.22 -4.06 -2.18
N VAL A 112 7.91 -4.00 -1.95
CA VAL A 112 7.20 -4.89 -1.01
C VAL A 112 6.03 -5.53 -1.75
N ILE A 113 6.04 -6.85 -1.89
CA ILE A 113 4.87 -7.53 -2.48
C ILE A 113 3.78 -7.67 -1.42
N ILE A 114 2.53 -7.44 -1.81
CA ILE A 114 1.36 -7.69 -0.97
C ILE A 114 0.52 -8.79 -1.62
N TYR A 115 0.40 -9.93 -0.95
CA TYR A 115 -0.38 -11.10 -1.38
C TYR A 115 -1.43 -11.44 -0.32
N MET A 116 -2.49 -10.63 -0.29
CA MET A 116 -3.53 -10.68 0.74
C MET A 116 -4.93 -10.79 0.12
N PRO A 117 -5.89 -11.41 0.81
CA PRO A 117 -7.31 -11.34 0.45
C PRO A 117 -7.88 -9.93 0.72
N MET A 118 -9.17 -9.75 0.40
CA MET A 118 -9.91 -8.51 0.69
C MET A 118 -10.18 -8.36 2.20
N VAL A 119 -9.15 -8.00 2.96
CA VAL A 119 -9.21 -7.66 4.39
C VAL A 119 -8.66 -6.24 4.61
N PRO A 120 -9.06 -5.52 5.67
CA PRO A 120 -8.60 -4.16 5.93
C PRO A 120 -7.08 -4.05 6.05
N GLU A 121 -6.43 -5.08 6.59
CA GLU A 121 -4.98 -5.18 6.71
C GLU A 121 -4.26 -5.08 5.35
N ALA A 122 -4.92 -5.43 4.23
CA ALA A 122 -4.36 -5.23 2.89
C ALA A 122 -4.24 -3.73 2.55
N LEU A 123 -5.23 -2.91 2.92
CA LEU A 123 -5.16 -1.45 2.75
C LEU A 123 -4.12 -0.85 3.70
N GLU A 124 -4.05 -1.35 4.94
CA GLU A 124 -3.02 -0.94 5.90
C GLU A 124 -1.61 -1.21 5.36
N ALA A 125 -1.38 -2.38 4.76
CA ALA A 125 -0.11 -2.73 4.15
C ALA A 125 0.27 -1.80 2.98
N MET A 126 -0.70 -1.49 2.10
CA MET A 126 -0.49 -0.56 1.00
C MET A 126 -0.11 0.84 1.52
N LEU A 127 -0.89 1.36 2.46
CA LEU A 127 -0.67 2.69 3.04
C LEU A 127 0.63 2.75 3.86
N ALA A 128 1.01 1.68 4.55
CA ALA A 128 2.27 1.62 5.30
C ALA A 128 3.49 1.65 4.37
N CYS A 129 3.43 0.96 3.22
CA CYS A 129 4.47 1.07 2.21
C CYS A 129 4.56 2.51 1.67
N ALA A 130 3.43 3.11 1.31
CA ALA A 130 3.36 4.48 0.83
C ALA A 130 3.84 5.50 1.89
N ARG A 131 3.58 5.26 3.17
CA ARG A 131 4.06 6.08 4.29
C ARG A 131 5.58 6.12 4.36
N LEU A 132 6.27 5.04 4.00
CA LEU A 132 7.73 4.94 3.99
C LEU A 132 8.37 5.35 2.66
N GLY A 133 7.58 5.58 1.61
CA GLY A 133 8.10 5.71 0.24
C GLY A 133 8.56 4.37 -0.37
N ALA A 134 8.16 3.24 0.22
CA ALA A 134 8.35 1.92 -0.38
C ALA A 134 7.33 1.70 -1.52
N ILE A 135 7.71 0.87 -2.49
CA ILE A 135 6.92 0.59 -3.69
C ILE A 135 6.17 -0.72 -3.47
N HIS A 136 4.88 -0.64 -3.15
CA HIS A 136 4.08 -1.85 -3.01
C HIS A 136 3.71 -2.46 -4.38
N SER A 137 3.79 -3.77 -4.50
CA SER A 137 3.30 -4.52 -5.67
C SER A 137 2.24 -5.52 -5.21
N VAL A 138 0.97 -5.17 -5.41
CA VAL A 138 -0.16 -6.00 -4.97
C VAL A 138 -0.41 -7.11 -6.00
N VAL A 139 -0.46 -8.35 -5.53
CA VAL A 139 -0.71 -9.52 -6.36
C VAL A 139 -2.04 -10.14 -5.98
N PHE A 140 -2.91 -10.34 -6.96
CA PHE A 140 -4.23 -10.91 -6.75
C PHE A 140 -4.14 -12.36 -6.22
N GLY A 141 -4.87 -12.65 -5.15
CA GLY A 141 -4.82 -13.95 -4.48
C GLY A 141 -5.39 -15.15 -5.23
N GLY A 142 -6.03 -14.94 -6.38
CA GLY A 142 -6.45 -16.02 -7.27
C GLY A 142 -5.32 -16.60 -8.11
N PHE A 143 -4.13 -15.98 -8.12
CA PHE A 143 -2.98 -16.48 -8.85
C PHE A 143 -2.33 -17.68 -8.16
N ALA A 144 -1.84 -18.62 -8.97
CA ALA A 144 -1.05 -19.76 -8.51
C ALA A 144 0.37 -19.34 -8.10
N ALA A 145 1.07 -20.22 -7.38
CA ALA A 145 2.43 -19.98 -6.89
C ALA A 145 3.41 -19.53 -7.99
N HIS A 146 3.33 -20.12 -9.19
CA HIS A 146 4.20 -19.77 -10.31
C HIS A 146 4.04 -18.29 -10.74
N GLU A 147 2.81 -17.80 -10.81
CA GLU A 147 2.51 -16.42 -11.19
C GLU A 147 3.00 -15.41 -10.15
N LEU A 148 2.97 -15.80 -8.87
CA LEU A 148 3.57 -15.02 -7.80
C LEU A 148 5.10 -15.03 -7.90
N ALA A 149 5.72 -16.18 -8.20
CA ALA A 149 7.17 -16.30 -8.38
C ALA A 149 7.71 -15.38 -9.49
N VAL A 150 7.02 -15.33 -10.64
CA VAL A 150 7.38 -14.41 -11.75
C VAL A 150 7.42 -12.95 -11.27
N ARG A 151 6.47 -12.54 -10.44
CA ARG A 151 6.40 -11.17 -9.90
C ARG A 151 7.46 -10.91 -8.83
N ILE A 152 7.81 -11.93 -8.03
CA ILE A 152 8.94 -11.87 -7.09
C ILE A 152 10.25 -11.62 -7.87
N ASP A 153 10.49 -12.35 -8.95
CA ASP A 153 11.72 -12.23 -9.73
C ASP A 153 11.84 -10.90 -10.48
N ASP A 154 10.72 -10.39 -11.00
CA ASP A 154 10.68 -9.10 -11.70
C ASP A 154 10.85 -7.92 -10.74
N ALA A 155 10.03 -7.86 -9.68
CA ALA A 155 10.05 -6.74 -8.74
C ALA A 155 11.23 -6.80 -7.75
N LYS A 156 11.83 -7.98 -7.53
CA LYS A 156 12.90 -8.23 -6.55
C LYS A 156 12.59 -7.61 -5.18
N PRO A 157 11.46 -7.96 -4.54
CA PRO A 157 11.04 -7.32 -3.30
C PRO A 157 11.97 -7.64 -2.14
N LYS A 158 12.18 -6.65 -1.26
CA LYS A 158 12.88 -6.88 0.01
C LYS A 158 12.02 -7.69 0.98
N ALA A 159 10.69 -7.48 0.97
CA ALA A 159 9.75 -8.20 1.81
C ALA A 159 8.47 -8.59 1.08
N ILE A 160 7.76 -9.58 1.63
CA ILE A 160 6.42 -9.96 1.19
C ILE A 160 5.46 -9.93 2.38
N ILE A 161 4.33 -9.25 2.23
CA ILE A 161 3.24 -9.22 3.20
C ILE A 161 2.12 -10.12 2.67
N ALA A 162 1.64 -11.05 3.49
CA ALA A 162 0.58 -11.98 3.11
C ALA A 162 -0.37 -12.28 4.27
N ALA A 163 -1.51 -12.90 3.96
CA ALA A 163 -2.35 -13.52 4.98
C ALA A 163 -2.14 -15.04 5.00
N SER A 164 -2.57 -15.71 6.08
CA SER A 164 -2.55 -17.17 6.15
C SER A 164 -3.46 -17.80 5.09
N CYS A 165 -4.69 -17.29 4.94
CA CYS A 165 -5.68 -17.82 4.02
C CYS A 165 -6.66 -16.78 3.45
N GLY A 166 -7.46 -17.20 2.46
CA GLY A 166 -8.60 -16.50 1.88
C GLY A 166 -9.86 -17.36 1.93
N ILE A 167 -11.03 -16.76 1.71
CA ILE A 167 -12.29 -17.48 1.62
C ILE A 167 -12.98 -17.12 0.31
N GLU A 168 -13.25 -18.13 -0.51
CA GLU A 168 -14.03 -18.05 -1.74
C GLU A 168 -15.29 -18.92 -1.57
N PRO A 169 -16.34 -18.75 -2.40
CA PRO A 169 -17.54 -19.58 -2.31
C PRO A 169 -17.21 -21.08 -2.34
N GLY A 170 -17.42 -21.76 -1.20
CA GLY A 170 -17.21 -23.20 -1.06
C GLY A 170 -15.76 -23.67 -0.91
N ARG A 171 -14.77 -22.78 -0.76
CA ARG A 171 -13.37 -23.20 -0.56
C ARG A 171 -12.51 -22.20 0.23
N VAL A 172 -11.51 -22.73 0.93
CA VAL A 172 -10.40 -21.96 1.49
C VAL A 172 -9.34 -21.75 0.40
N VAL A 173 -8.77 -20.56 0.34
CA VAL A 173 -7.59 -20.25 -0.48
C VAL A 173 -6.37 -20.29 0.42
N HIS A 174 -5.44 -21.19 0.13
CA HIS A 174 -4.26 -21.44 0.96
C HIS A 174 -3.13 -20.45 0.64
N TYR A 175 -3.26 -19.20 1.08
CA TYR A 175 -2.32 -18.13 0.73
C TYR A 175 -0.89 -18.44 1.18
N LYS A 176 -0.69 -18.87 2.42
CA LYS A 176 0.67 -19.16 2.92
C LYS A 176 1.35 -20.31 2.16
N PRO A 177 0.72 -21.48 1.95
CA PRO A 177 1.32 -22.53 1.12
C PRO A 177 1.62 -22.08 -0.32
N LEU A 178 0.75 -21.26 -0.92
CA LEU A 178 1.00 -20.69 -2.26
C LEU A 178 2.20 -19.74 -2.26
N LEU A 179 2.33 -18.91 -1.23
CA LEU A 179 3.48 -18.03 -1.03
C LEU A 179 4.78 -18.83 -0.87
N ASP A 180 4.77 -19.88 -0.05
CA ASP A 180 5.95 -20.71 0.19
C ASP A 180 6.44 -21.37 -1.10
N GLY A 181 5.52 -21.97 -1.85
CA GLY A 181 5.84 -22.55 -3.16
C GLY A 181 6.30 -21.52 -4.18
N ALA A 182 5.81 -20.28 -4.12
CA ALA A 182 6.25 -19.19 -4.99
C ALA A 182 7.67 -18.74 -4.64
N ILE A 183 7.97 -18.55 -3.36
CA ILE A 183 9.31 -18.20 -2.88
C ILE A 183 10.29 -19.31 -3.21
N GLU A 184 9.92 -20.59 -3.10
CA GLU A 184 10.78 -21.71 -3.50
C GLU A 184 11.16 -21.63 -4.98
N GLN A 185 10.19 -21.38 -5.85
CA GLN A 185 10.35 -21.29 -7.31
C GLN A 185 11.12 -20.05 -7.77
N ALA A 186 10.94 -18.91 -7.12
CA ALA A 186 11.58 -17.64 -7.51
C ALA A 186 13.10 -17.72 -7.36
N ALA A 187 13.86 -17.10 -8.27
CA ALA A 187 15.31 -16.97 -8.12
C ALA A 187 15.67 -15.94 -7.03
N HIS A 188 14.97 -14.81 -7.01
CA HIS A 188 15.08 -13.80 -5.96
C HIS A 188 14.37 -14.24 -4.69
N LYS A 189 15.02 -14.07 -3.53
CA LYS A 189 14.45 -14.40 -2.23
C LYS A 189 14.23 -13.11 -1.42
N PRO A 190 13.02 -12.87 -0.87
CA PRO A 190 12.82 -11.76 0.06
C PRO A 190 13.60 -12.03 1.34
N GLU A 191 13.98 -10.96 2.05
CA GLU A 191 14.69 -11.04 3.32
C GLU A 191 13.76 -11.52 4.45
N PHE A 192 12.48 -11.13 4.40
CA PHE A 192 11.47 -11.56 5.37
C PHE A 192 10.06 -11.55 4.78
N CYS A 193 9.14 -12.22 5.48
CA CYS A 193 7.71 -12.16 5.19
C CYS A 193 6.92 -11.76 6.44
N VAL A 194 5.85 -10.99 6.27
CA VAL A 194 4.92 -10.62 7.33
C VAL A 194 3.59 -11.35 7.08
N ILE A 195 3.17 -12.19 8.02
CA ILE A 195 2.00 -13.05 7.85
C ILE A 195 0.89 -12.62 8.81
N PHE A 196 -0.23 -12.18 8.23
CA PHE A 196 -1.47 -11.93 8.95
C PHE A 196 -2.25 -13.24 9.14
N GLN A 197 -2.32 -13.70 10.39
CA GLN A 197 -3.02 -14.93 10.75
C GLN A 197 -4.53 -14.74 10.72
N ARG A 198 -5.22 -15.60 9.97
CA ARG A 198 -6.68 -15.67 9.93
C ARG A 198 -7.15 -16.98 10.54
N GLU A 199 -8.15 -16.89 11.41
CA GLU A 199 -8.66 -18.03 12.19
C GLU A 199 -9.23 -19.18 11.34
N GLN A 200 -9.66 -18.89 10.11
CA GLN A 200 -10.24 -19.90 9.23
C GLN A 200 -9.21 -20.96 8.80
N GLU A 201 -7.94 -20.58 8.69
CA GLU A 201 -6.81 -21.47 8.48
C GLU A 201 -5.53 -20.73 8.88
N VAL A 202 -4.94 -21.13 10.01
CA VAL A 202 -3.69 -20.55 10.50
C VAL A 202 -2.49 -21.14 9.76
N ALA A 203 -1.48 -20.30 9.57
CA ALA A 203 -0.27 -20.60 8.82
C ALA A 203 0.91 -21.00 9.73
N HIS A 204 1.72 -21.95 9.26
CA HIS A 204 3.09 -22.14 9.76
C HIS A 204 3.96 -20.93 9.36
N LEU A 205 4.85 -20.51 10.28
CA LEU A 205 5.81 -19.44 10.05
C LEU A 205 7.22 -20.05 9.98
N GLU A 206 7.90 -19.89 8.85
CA GLU A 206 9.28 -20.36 8.66
C GLU A 206 10.24 -19.55 9.53
N GLU A 207 10.93 -20.24 10.45
CA GLU A 207 11.86 -19.60 11.39
C GLU A 207 12.98 -18.86 10.64
N GLY A 208 13.25 -17.62 11.06
CA GLY A 208 14.26 -16.77 10.45
C GLY A 208 13.81 -16.01 9.20
N ARG A 209 12.64 -16.32 8.61
CA ARG A 209 12.08 -15.60 7.45
C ARG A 209 10.73 -14.96 7.76
N ASP A 210 9.81 -15.71 8.37
CA ASP A 210 8.43 -15.28 8.56
C ASP A 210 8.23 -14.67 9.95
N VAL A 211 7.48 -13.57 10.01
CA VAL A 211 7.05 -12.94 11.26
C VAL A 211 5.53 -12.78 11.29
N ASP A 212 4.96 -12.93 12.48
CA ASP A 212 3.55 -12.66 12.71
C ASP A 212 3.25 -11.16 12.62
N TRP A 213 2.15 -10.82 11.94
CA TRP A 213 1.70 -9.45 11.70
C TRP A 213 1.56 -8.60 12.97
N HIS A 214 1.05 -9.15 14.08
CA HIS A 214 0.87 -8.36 15.30
C HIS A 214 2.13 -8.36 16.14
N ALA A 215 2.78 -9.52 16.29
CA ALA A 215 3.96 -9.64 17.16
C ALA A 215 5.13 -8.76 16.72
N PHE A 216 5.39 -8.65 15.41
CA PHE A 216 6.54 -7.89 14.93
C PHE A 216 6.40 -6.37 15.07
N GLN A 217 5.19 -5.87 15.33
CA GLN A 217 4.91 -4.45 15.60
C GLN A 217 5.08 -4.10 17.08
N TYR A 218 5.11 -5.09 17.97
CA TYR A 218 5.11 -4.84 19.41
C TYR A 218 6.40 -4.15 19.87
N GLY A 219 6.26 -3.03 20.56
CA GLY A 219 7.39 -2.25 21.10
C GLY A 219 8.22 -1.52 20.05
N VAL A 220 7.73 -1.40 18.81
CA VAL A 220 8.38 -0.64 17.74
C VAL A 220 7.76 0.76 17.64
N GLU A 221 8.62 1.75 17.46
CA GLU A 221 8.19 3.14 17.26
C GLU A 221 7.42 3.28 15.93
N PRO A 222 6.20 3.86 15.93
CA PRO A 222 5.47 4.16 14.71
C PRO A 222 6.28 5.07 13.77
N ALA A 223 6.13 4.87 12.46
CA ALA A 223 6.85 5.67 11.48
C ALA A 223 6.08 6.96 11.15
N GLU A 224 6.80 8.07 11.02
CA GLU A 224 6.33 9.28 10.34
C GLU A 224 6.27 9.11 8.82
N CYS A 225 5.42 9.91 8.15
CA CYS A 225 5.34 10.00 6.70
C CYS A 225 6.65 10.51 6.08
N VAL A 226 7.17 9.79 5.09
CA VAL A 226 8.37 10.17 4.32
C VAL A 226 7.94 10.83 3.02
N ALA A 227 8.28 12.09 2.81
CA ALA A 227 8.02 12.78 1.55
C ALA A 227 8.83 12.16 0.40
N VAL A 228 8.18 11.94 -0.73
CA VAL A 228 8.77 11.46 -1.98
C VAL A 228 8.44 12.42 -3.12
N GLU A 229 9.21 12.35 -4.20
CA GLU A 229 8.99 13.15 -5.40
C GLU A 229 7.62 12.82 -6.01
N GLY A 230 6.97 13.79 -6.68
CA GLY A 230 5.64 13.59 -7.29
C GLY A 230 5.60 12.52 -8.39
N ASN A 231 6.76 12.12 -8.90
CA ASN A 231 6.97 11.07 -9.90
C ASN A 231 7.65 9.81 -9.33
N HIS A 232 7.78 9.69 -8.00
CA HIS A 232 8.37 8.53 -7.32
C HIS A 232 7.60 7.24 -7.56
#